data_AF-A0A7K4NJY6-F1
#
_entry.id   AF-A0A7K4NJY6-F1
#
_cell.length_a   1.000
_cell.length_b   1.000
_cell.length_c   1.000
_cell.angle_alpha   90.00
_cell.angle_beta   90.00
_cell.angle_gamma   90.00
#
_symmetry.space_group_name_H-M   'P 1'
#
loop_
_entity.id
_entity.type
_entity.pdbx_description
1 polymer ?
#
loop_
_entity_poly.entity_id
_entity_poly.type
_entity_poly.pdbx_seq_one_letter_code
_entity_poly.pdbx_strand_id
1 'polypeptide(L)'
;MTNDDIEIIGKNVKDMYGAFMGKVVGTITDIDGSIQSIGVDCSFQGLQQIQYEQIVVQNDAIIFIPKWRLDSQRLIREKQLTLRRLKALIDIVSENDHMKADAEIIHEKYKSKLVRLDETESEIKAKLEERATELEEESKSAKMLLFDAKVQCKSNEISETTFDTVKSCTNEVIERVSHELAEIKNVKSRIADLELEVQEMIAPSQPNVQESAVSYLETPESQQVVQTILPEAPIVSTPKSSEPIRAETLPIPESPTKSEVSAEFQEPPKQVTPETPKDNDNDWLARM
;
A
#
# COMPACT_ATOMS: atom_id res chain seq x y z
N MET A 1 -2.97 19.51 37.18
CA MET A 1 -3.88 20.12 36.20
C MET A 1 -3.08 21.15 35.43
N THR A 2 -2.56 20.73 34.28
CA THR A 2 -1.91 21.62 33.34
C THR A 2 -3.00 22.35 32.55
N ASN A 3 -2.83 23.65 32.29
CA ASN A 3 -3.87 24.48 31.66
C ASN A 3 -4.36 23.93 30.31
N ASP A 4 -3.56 23.09 29.66
CA ASP A 4 -3.87 22.46 28.37
C ASP A 4 -5.05 21.46 28.46
N ASP A 5 -5.28 20.85 29.63
CA ASP A 5 -6.33 19.83 29.82
C ASP A 5 -7.75 20.44 29.77
N ILE A 6 -7.88 21.71 30.22
CA ILE A 6 -9.13 22.47 30.21
C ILE A 6 -9.47 22.93 28.79
N GLU A 7 -8.47 23.04 27.92
CA GLU A 7 -8.66 23.53 26.55
C GLU A 7 -9.26 22.47 25.61
N ILE A 8 -9.26 21.19 26.01
CA ILE A 8 -9.78 20.08 25.18
C ILE A 8 -11.32 20.05 25.20
N ILE A 9 -11.95 20.44 26.30
CA ILE A 9 -13.40 20.35 26.47
C ILE A 9 -14.09 21.34 25.53
N GLY A 10 -15.08 20.85 24.78
CA GLY A 10 -15.83 21.64 23.82
C GLY A 10 -15.16 21.83 22.46
N LYS A 11 -13.94 21.32 22.24
CA LYS A 11 -13.34 21.27 20.90
C LYS A 11 -14.12 20.30 20.00
N ASN A 12 -14.13 20.61 18.71
CA ASN A 12 -14.70 19.73 17.68
C ASN A 12 -13.78 18.54 17.46
N VAL A 13 -14.35 17.35 17.36
CA VAL A 13 -13.64 16.13 16.99
C VAL A 13 -13.88 15.89 15.50
N LYS A 14 -12.79 15.71 14.77
CA LYS A 14 -12.80 15.35 13.35
C LYS A 14 -12.09 14.03 13.16
N ASP A 15 -12.48 13.27 12.14
CA ASP A 15 -11.68 12.12 11.71
C ASP A 15 -10.38 12.58 11.02
N MET A 16 -9.55 11.61 10.64
CA MET A 16 -8.28 11.86 9.95
C MET A 16 -8.43 12.49 8.56
N TYR A 17 -9.64 12.47 8.00
CA TYR A 17 -9.97 13.01 6.70
C TYR A 17 -10.66 14.39 6.80
N GLY A 18 -10.86 14.90 8.02
CA GLY A 18 -11.44 16.20 8.31
C GLY A 18 -12.96 16.21 8.49
N ALA A 19 -13.62 15.05 8.45
CA ALA A 19 -15.07 14.95 8.67
C ALA A 19 -15.41 15.15 10.14
N PHE A 20 -16.44 15.94 10.42
CA PHE A 20 -16.89 16.20 11.78
C PHE A 20 -17.51 14.94 12.40
N MET A 21 -16.99 14.52 13.55
CA MET A 21 -17.48 13.36 14.30
C MET A 21 -18.36 13.74 15.48
N GLY A 22 -18.08 14.88 16.13
CA GLY A 22 -18.78 15.27 17.34
C GLY A 22 -18.04 16.34 18.12
N LYS A 23 -18.44 16.52 19.37
CA LYS A 23 -17.87 17.53 20.28
C LYS A 23 -17.45 16.88 21.59
N VAL A 24 -16.32 17.31 22.14
CA VAL A 24 -15.87 16.81 23.46
C VAL A 24 -16.76 17.36 24.57
N VAL A 25 -17.33 16.45 25.36
CA VAL A 25 -18.21 16.77 26.50
C VAL A 25 -17.44 16.73 27.82
N GLY A 26 -16.41 15.89 27.93
CA GLY A 26 -15.61 15.79 29.14
C GLY A 26 -14.42 14.85 28.99
N THR A 27 -13.63 14.72 30.06
CA THR A 27 -12.42 13.91 30.13
C THR A 27 -12.48 12.96 31.32
N ILE A 28 -11.95 11.76 31.18
CA ILE A 28 -11.70 10.83 32.28
C ILE A 28 -10.18 10.79 32.50
N THR A 29 -9.76 11.08 33.73
CA THR A 29 -8.36 11.15 34.12
C THR A 29 -7.97 9.99 35.04
N ASP A 30 -6.72 9.57 34.98
CA ASP A 30 -6.14 8.62 35.92
C ASP A 30 -5.77 9.29 37.26
N ILE A 31 -5.35 8.50 38.26
CA ILE A 31 -5.00 8.95 39.62
C ILE A 31 -3.88 9.98 39.68
N ASP A 32 -3.02 10.01 38.66
CA ASP A 32 -1.93 10.98 38.52
C ASP A 32 -2.39 12.31 37.90
N GLY A 33 -3.66 12.38 37.48
CA GLY A 33 -4.26 13.54 36.83
C GLY A 33 -4.04 13.60 35.32
N SER A 34 -3.43 12.58 34.70
CA SER A 34 -3.29 12.48 33.24
C SER A 34 -4.62 12.08 32.59
N ILE A 35 -4.89 12.57 31.37
CA ILE A 35 -6.11 12.20 30.64
C ILE A 35 -5.95 10.78 30.10
N GLN A 36 -6.86 9.90 30.52
CA GLN A 36 -6.96 8.53 30.02
C GLN A 36 -7.83 8.48 28.75
N SER A 37 -8.94 9.22 28.75
CA SER A 37 -9.88 9.22 27.63
C SER A 37 -10.76 10.46 27.60
N ILE A 38 -11.33 10.74 26.43
CA ILE A 38 -12.29 11.82 26.21
C ILE A 38 -13.68 11.24 25.92
N GLY A 39 -14.71 11.90 26.44
CA GLY A 39 -16.10 11.65 26.07
C GLY A 39 -16.53 12.57 24.94
N VAL A 40 -16.92 11.99 23.80
CA VAL A 40 -17.34 12.71 22.59
C VAL A 40 -18.82 12.45 22.34
N ASP A 41 -19.62 13.51 22.21
CA ASP A 41 -21.00 13.40 21.77
C ASP A 41 -21.03 13.23 20.24
N CYS A 42 -21.14 11.97 19.81
CA CYS A 42 -21.29 11.60 18.41
C CYS A 42 -22.79 11.53 18.14
N SER A 43 -23.41 12.60 17.66
CA SER A 43 -24.88 12.84 17.64
C SER A 43 -25.78 11.60 17.49
N PHE A 44 -25.53 10.73 16.51
CA PHE A 44 -26.31 9.50 16.29
C PHE A 44 -25.80 8.26 17.04
N GLN A 45 -24.49 8.18 17.30
CA GLN A 45 -23.85 7.08 18.05
C GLN A 45 -23.85 7.32 19.58
N GLY A 46 -24.38 8.45 20.02
CA GLY A 46 -24.40 8.86 21.42
C GLY A 46 -23.02 9.22 21.95
N LEU A 47 -22.90 9.20 23.28
CA LEU A 47 -21.64 9.49 23.95
C LEU A 47 -20.64 8.34 23.75
N GLN A 48 -19.55 8.61 23.04
CA GLN A 48 -18.46 7.66 22.84
C GLN A 48 -17.25 8.03 23.70
N GLN A 49 -16.63 7.02 24.28
CA GLN A 49 -15.38 7.17 25.01
C GLN A 49 -14.20 6.81 24.11
N ILE A 50 -13.37 7.79 23.79
CA ILE A 50 -12.19 7.64 22.94
C ILE A 50 -10.93 7.72 23.82
N GLN A 51 -10.05 6.73 23.69
CA GLN A 51 -8.81 6.68 24.47
C GLN A 51 -7.86 7.80 24.05
N TYR A 52 -7.04 8.30 24.99
CA TYR A 52 -6.15 9.43 24.73
C TYR A 52 -5.11 9.15 23.63
N GLU A 53 -4.69 7.89 23.46
CA GLU A 53 -3.76 7.51 22.39
C GLU A 53 -4.37 7.61 20.99
N GLN A 54 -5.70 7.68 20.90
CA GLN A 54 -6.44 7.80 19.64
C GLN A 54 -6.72 9.24 19.23
N ILE A 55 -6.17 10.24 19.93
CA ILE A 55 -6.43 11.63 19.62
C ILE A 55 -5.15 12.41 19.41
N VAL A 56 -5.22 13.37 18.50
CA VAL A 56 -4.21 14.40 18.32
C VAL A 56 -4.89 15.75 18.53
N VAL A 57 -4.50 16.44 19.60
CA VAL A 57 -5.02 17.77 19.91
C VAL A 57 -4.33 18.78 18.99
N GLN A 58 -5.11 19.45 18.16
CA GLN A 58 -4.68 20.63 17.40
C GLN A 58 -5.29 21.89 18.05
N ASN A 59 -4.83 23.06 17.60
CA ASN A 59 -5.25 24.34 18.19
C ASN A 59 -6.78 24.55 18.11
N ASP A 60 -7.43 24.14 17.02
CA ASP A 60 -8.86 24.39 16.76
C ASP A 60 -9.75 23.13 16.82
N ALA A 61 -9.17 21.94 16.69
CA ALA A 61 -9.91 20.68 16.64
C ALA A 61 -9.08 19.53 17.20
N ILE A 62 -9.76 18.42 17.50
CA ILE A 62 -9.14 17.17 17.89
C ILE A 62 -9.29 16.19 16.73
N ILE A 63 -8.17 15.60 16.30
CA ILE A 63 -8.18 14.60 15.23
C ILE A 63 -8.24 13.22 15.86
N PHE A 64 -9.27 12.45 15.52
CA PHE A 64 -9.44 11.06 15.91
C PHE A 64 -8.66 10.13 14.98
N ILE A 65 -7.89 9.23 15.58
CA ILE A 65 -7.13 8.17 14.91
C ILE A 65 -7.75 6.80 15.24
N PRO A 66 -8.20 6.04 14.23
CA PRO A 66 -8.73 4.70 14.42
C PRO A 66 -7.70 3.74 15.04
N LYS A 67 -8.15 2.84 15.93
CA LYS A 67 -7.27 1.85 16.58
C LYS A 67 -6.52 0.98 15.58
N TRP A 68 -7.19 0.54 14.50
CA TRP A 68 -6.56 -0.29 13.48
C TRP A 68 -5.30 0.36 12.91
N ARG A 69 -5.28 1.70 12.79
CA ARG A 69 -4.13 2.44 12.27
C ARG A 69 -2.98 2.43 13.26
N LEU A 70 -3.24 2.73 14.53
CA LEU A 70 -2.24 2.72 15.60
C LEU A 70 -1.63 1.32 15.79
N ASP A 71 -2.49 0.31 15.87
CA ASP A 71 -2.09 -1.09 16.06
C ASP A 71 -1.22 -1.55 14.88
N SER A 72 -1.66 -1.27 13.65
CA SER A 72 -0.90 -1.63 12.44
C SER A 72 0.46 -0.92 12.37
N GLN A 73 0.51 0.36 12.69
CA GLN A 73 1.76 1.11 12.70
C GLN A 73 2.73 0.59 13.77
N ARG A 74 2.21 0.24 14.97
CA ARG A 74 3.02 -0.36 16.04
C ARG A 74 3.59 -1.70 15.58
N LEU A 75 2.75 -2.59 15.05
CA LEU A 75 3.15 -3.88 14.49
C LEU A 75 4.26 -3.73 13.44
N ILE A 76 4.03 -2.87 12.44
CA ILE A 76 4.98 -2.63 11.34
C ILE A 76 6.34 -2.18 11.88
N ARG A 77 6.36 -1.20 12.80
CA ARG A 77 7.60 -0.69 13.40
C ARG A 77 8.33 -1.77 14.20
N GLU A 78 7.61 -2.53 15.02
CA GLU A 78 8.19 -3.59 15.84
C GLU A 78 8.73 -4.76 15.00
N LYS A 79 7.99 -5.18 13.98
CA LYS A 79 8.40 -6.24 13.06
C LYS A 79 9.65 -5.82 12.29
N GLN A 80 9.66 -4.62 11.69
CA GLN A 80 10.83 -4.07 11.00
C GLN A 80 12.08 -3.99 11.88
N LEU A 81 11.95 -3.50 13.13
CA LEU A 81 13.09 -3.41 14.03
C LEU A 81 13.62 -4.80 14.41
N THR A 82 12.71 -5.75 14.67
CA THR A 82 13.08 -7.13 15.00
C THR A 82 13.82 -7.79 13.84
N LEU A 83 13.32 -7.60 12.61
CA LEU A 83 13.96 -8.10 11.38
C LEU A 83 15.35 -7.49 11.16
N ARG A 84 15.51 -6.16 11.27
CA ARG A 84 16.83 -5.52 11.12
C ARG A 84 17.83 -6.02 12.16
N ARG A 85 17.40 -6.23 13.40
CA ARG A 85 18.26 -6.77 14.46
C ARG A 85 18.62 -8.24 14.21
N LEU A 86 17.70 -9.03 13.67
CA LEU A 86 17.94 -10.42 13.31
C LEU A 86 18.97 -10.51 12.17
N LYS A 87 18.84 -9.69 11.12
CA LYS A 87 19.82 -9.59 10.02
C LYS A 87 21.21 -9.25 10.55
N ALA A 88 21.33 -8.17 11.33
CA ALA A 88 22.60 -7.77 11.92
C ALA A 88 23.23 -8.87 12.78
N LEU A 89 22.41 -9.65 13.49
CA LEU A 89 22.90 -10.78 14.30
C LEU A 89 23.45 -11.91 13.41
N ILE A 90 22.74 -12.26 12.33
CA ILE A 90 23.18 -13.26 11.35
C ILE A 90 24.49 -12.81 10.70
N ASP A 91 24.58 -11.53 10.30
CA ASP A 91 25.77 -10.95 9.67
C ASP A 91 26.99 -11.04 10.60
N ILE A 92 26.86 -10.62 11.87
CA ILE A 92 27.95 -10.69 12.87
C ILE A 92 28.45 -12.12 13.06
N VAL A 93 27.54 -13.10 13.16
CA VAL A 93 27.92 -14.52 13.34
C VAL A 93 28.58 -15.07 12.08
N SER A 94 28.17 -14.62 10.89
CA SER A 94 28.78 -15.02 9.63
C SER A 94 30.21 -14.47 9.44
N GLU A 95 30.51 -13.31 10.03
CA GLU A 95 31.84 -12.67 9.96
C GLU A 95 32.82 -13.24 10.98
N ASN A 96 32.38 -13.59 12.19
CA ASN A 96 33.24 -14.15 13.23
C ASN A 96 32.49 -15.03 14.24
N ASP A 97 32.90 -16.30 14.33
CA ASP A 97 32.21 -17.34 15.10
C ASP A 97 32.43 -17.28 16.63
N HIS A 98 33.28 -16.37 17.12
CA HIS A 98 33.63 -16.30 18.56
C HIS A 98 32.44 -16.02 19.49
N MET A 99 31.38 -15.37 18.99
CA MET A 99 30.17 -15.00 19.77
C MET A 99 28.95 -15.88 19.45
N LYS A 100 29.11 -16.98 18.70
CA LYS A 100 27.97 -17.78 18.23
C LYS A 100 27.08 -18.33 19.35
N ALA A 101 27.67 -18.79 20.45
CA ALA A 101 26.89 -19.31 21.58
C ALA A 101 26.00 -18.22 22.21
N ASP A 102 26.54 -17.01 22.40
CA ASP A 102 25.79 -15.87 22.93
C ASP A 102 24.76 -15.36 21.90
N ALA A 103 25.11 -15.39 20.61
CA ALA A 103 24.25 -14.98 19.52
C ALA A 103 23.04 -15.91 19.37
N GLU A 104 23.18 -17.22 19.56
CA GLU A 104 22.06 -18.19 19.46
C GLU A 104 20.95 -17.87 20.47
N ILE A 105 21.31 -17.48 21.70
CA ILE A 105 20.33 -17.10 22.74
C ILE A 105 19.52 -15.87 22.28
N ILE A 106 20.19 -14.87 21.70
CA ILE A 106 19.55 -13.64 21.21
C ILE A 106 18.72 -13.94 19.95
N HIS A 107 19.21 -14.80 19.08
CA HIS A 107 18.55 -15.25 17.87
C HIS A 107 17.21 -15.91 18.20
N GLU A 108 17.19 -16.85 19.15
CA GLU A 108 15.97 -17.51 19.61
C GLU A 108 14.99 -16.51 20.24
N LYS A 109 15.49 -15.51 20.98
CA LYS A 109 14.65 -14.44 21.52
C LYS A 109 13.98 -13.62 20.42
N TYR A 110 14.68 -13.30 19.34
CA TYR A 110 14.09 -12.58 18.20
C TYR A 110 13.08 -13.44 17.43
N LYS A 111 13.37 -14.74 17.21
CA LYS A 111 12.41 -15.68 16.63
C LYS A 111 11.14 -15.79 17.45
N SER A 112 11.26 -16.00 18.77
CA SER A 112 10.14 -16.01 19.69
C SER A 112 9.33 -14.70 19.66
N LYS A 113 9.99 -13.54 19.50
CA LYS A 113 9.30 -12.26 19.33
C LYS A 113 8.55 -12.18 17.99
N LEU A 114 9.12 -12.68 16.89
CA LEU A 114 8.44 -12.71 15.59
C LEU A 114 7.17 -13.57 15.63
N VAL A 115 7.20 -14.71 16.32
CA VAL A 115 6.00 -15.56 16.52
C VAL A 115 4.88 -14.80 17.23
N ARG A 116 5.19 -14.07 18.31
CA ARG A 116 4.19 -13.24 19.00
C ARG A 116 3.64 -12.11 18.12
N LEU A 117 4.50 -11.52 17.28
CA LEU A 117 4.07 -10.48 16.35
C LEU A 117 3.15 -11.06 15.26
N ASP A 118 3.33 -12.31 14.86
CA ASP A 118 2.48 -13.02 13.89
C ASP A 118 1.05 -13.24 14.39
N GLU A 119 0.90 -13.56 15.69
CA GLU A 119 -0.41 -13.64 16.36
C GLU A 119 -1.11 -12.28 16.31
N THR A 120 -0.42 -11.21 16.72
CA THR A 120 -0.98 -9.85 16.68
C THR A 120 -1.28 -9.36 15.25
N GLU A 121 -0.48 -9.81 14.29
CA GLU A 121 -0.69 -9.53 12.87
C GLU A 121 -1.99 -10.14 12.36
N SER A 122 -2.27 -11.38 12.73
CA SER A 122 -3.50 -12.07 12.37
C SER A 122 -4.73 -11.34 12.91
N GLU A 123 -4.68 -10.87 14.16
CA GLU A 123 -5.76 -10.07 14.76
C GLU A 123 -5.96 -8.72 14.03
N ILE A 124 -4.87 -8.04 13.70
CA ILE A 124 -4.91 -6.78 12.95
C ILE A 124 -5.46 -6.99 11.54
N LYS A 125 -5.02 -8.03 10.83
CA LYS A 125 -5.54 -8.41 9.50
C LYS A 125 -7.04 -8.65 9.54
N ALA A 126 -7.54 -9.37 10.55
CA ALA A 126 -8.97 -9.60 10.74
C ALA A 126 -9.76 -8.29 10.92
N LYS A 127 -9.30 -7.39 11.80
CA LYS A 127 -9.92 -6.06 12.00
C LYS A 127 -9.89 -5.19 10.74
N LEU A 128 -8.80 -5.24 9.98
CA LEU A 128 -8.67 -4.51 8.71
C LEU A 128 -9.58 -5.08 7.62
N GLU A 129 -9.86 -6.39 7.64
CA GLU A 129 -10.82 -7.01 6.72
C GLU A 129 -12.25 -6.63 7.08
N GLU A 130 -12.64 -6.78 8.35
CA GLU A 130 -13.94 -6.35 8.86
C GLU A 130 -14.21 -4.89 8.49
N ARG A 131 -13.29 -3.98 8.82
CA ARG A 131 -13.44 -2.56 8.49
C ARG A 131 -13.54 -2.30 6.98
N ALA A 132 -12.79 -3.03 6.14
CA ALA A 132 -12.88 -2.88 4.70
C ALA A 132 -14.27 -3.30 4.17
N THR A 133 -14.83 -4.39 4.71
CA THR A 133 -16.17 -4.86 4.30
C THR A 133 -17.26 -3.85 4.70
N GLU A 134 -17.20 -3.28 5.90
CA GLU A 134 -18.13 -2.22 6.33
C GLU A 134 -18.10 -1.00 5.39
N LEU A 135 -16.89 -0.57 5.01
CA LEU A 135 -16.68 0.55 4.10
C LEU A 135 -17.21 0.28 2.69
N GLU A 136 -17.02 -0.94 2.18
CA GLU A 136 -17.58 -1.33 0.88
C GLU A 136 -19.11 -1.34 0.89
N GLU A 137 -19.73 -1.80 1.98
CA GLU A 137 -21.17 -1.75 2.19
C GLU A 137 -21.69 -0.30 2.28
N GLU A 138 -20.97 0.58 2.98
CA GLU A 138 -21.25 2.01 3.06
C GLU A 138 -21.19 2.65 1.66
N SER A 139 -20.13 2.39 0.88
CA SER A 139 -19.97 2.89 -0.50
C SER A 139 -21.12 2.41 -1.40
N LYS A 140 -21.52 1.15 -1.28
CA LYS A 140 -22.61 0.56 -2.06
C LYS A 140 -23.95 1.22 -1.72
N SER A 141 -24.21 1.43 -0.43
CA SER A 141 -25.42 2.10 0.06
C SER A 141 -25.49 3.54 -0.44
N ALA A 142 -24.39 4.28 -0.36
CA ALA A 142 -24.25 5.63 -0.91
C ALA A 142 -24.58 5.66 -2.41
N LYS A 143 -23.94 4.80 -3.23
CA LYS A 143 -24.18 4.72 -4.68
C LYS A 143 -25.64 4.37 -5.02
N MET A 144 -26.27 3.50 -4.23
CA MET A 144 -27.68 3.14 -4.39
C MET A 144 -28.60 4.33 -4.13
N LEU A 145 -28.36 5.10 -3.07
CA LEU A 145 -29.13 6.33 -2.76
C LEU A 145 -28.98 7.38 -3.87
N LEU A 146 -27.78 7.57 -4.42
CA LEU A 146 -27.57 8.48 -5.55
C LEU A 146 -28.33 8.03 -6.81
N PHE A 147 -28.32 6.72 -7.09
CA PHE A 147 -29.08 6.18 -8.21
C PHE A 147 -30.58 6.38 -8.05
N ASP A 148 -31.11 6.08 -6.87
CA ASP A 148 -32.54 6.27 -6.56
C ASP A 148 -32.94 7.75 -6.66
N ALA A 149 -32.15 8.66 -6.09
CA ALA A 149 -32.36 10.10 -6.23
C ALA A 149 -32.33 10.56 -7.70
N LYS A 150 -31.48 9.95 -8.53
CA LYS A 150 -31.45 10.22 -9.97
C LYS A 150 -32.74 9.78 -10.65
N VAL A 151 -33.29 8.64 -10.27
CA VAL A 151 -34.60 8.16 -10.77
C VAL A 151 -35.70 9.12 -10.35
N GLN A 152 -35.77 9.49 -9.06
CA GLN A 152 -36.75 10.45 -8.53
C GLN A 152 -36.67 11.81 -9.24
N CYS A 153 -35.46 12.27 -9.57
CA CYS A 153 -35.30 13.53 -10.30
C CYS A 153 -35.84 13.41 -11.73
N LYS A 154 -35.61 12.28 -12.41
CA LYS A 154 -36.10 12.04 -13.77
C LYS A 154 -37.60 11.73 -13.85
N SER A 155 -38.20 11.22 -12.77
CA SER A 155 -39.66 11.07 -12.65
C SER A 155 -40.35 12.36 -12.20
N ASN A 156 -39.60 13.44 -11.95
CA ASN A 156 -40.09 14.73 -11.42
C ASN A 156 -40.68 14.63 -10.00
N GLU A 157 -40.25 13.66 -9.19
CA GLU A 157 -40.60 13.53 -7.77
C GLU A 157 -39.78 14.49 -6.90
N ILE A 158 -38.53 14.76 -7.29
CA ILE A 158 -37.65 15.75 -6.65
C ILE A 158 -37.13 16.76 -7.69
N SER A 159 -36.81 17.96 -7.22
CA SER A 159 -36.18 18.98 -8.07
C SER A 159 -34.71 18.66 -8.36
N GLU A 160 -34.17 19.27 -9.42
CA GLU A 160 -32.75 19.18 -9.77
C GLU A 160 -31.85 19.71 -8.64
N THR A 161 -32.26 20.77 -7.95
CA THR A 161 -31.53 21.33 -6.79
C THR A 161 -31.41 20.34 -5.63
N THR A 162 -32.47 19.57 -5.36
CA THR A 162 -32.47 18.54 -4.32
C THR A 162 -31.58 17.37 -4.73
N PHE A 163 -31.65 16.97 -6.01
CA PHE A 163 -30.74 15.96 -6.56
C PHE A 163 -29.26 16.37 -6.45
N ASP A 164 -28.93 17.63 -6.77
CA ASP A 164 -27.55 18.14 -6.63
C ASP A 164 -27.07 18.10 -5.18
N THR A 165 -27.96 18.37 -4.22
CA THR A 165 -27.65 18.25 -2.78
C THR A 165 -27.35 16.80 -2.40
N VAL A 166 -28.19 15.85 -2.81
CA VAL A 166 -27.98 14.40 -2.57
C VAL A 166 -26.68 13.94 -3.24
N LYS A 167 -26.39 14.43 -4.44
CA LYS A 167 -25.16 14.13 -5.18
C LYS A 167 -23.92 14.62 -4.43
N SER A 168 -23.93 15.85 -3.90
CA SER A 168 -22.81 16.38 -3.10
C SER A 168 -22.58 15.53 -1.86
N CYS A 169 -23.63 15.31 -1.06
CA CYS A 169 -23.55 14.54 0.19
C CYS A 169 -23.06 13.10 -0.05
N THR A 170 -23.61 12.42 -1.06
CA THR A 170 -23.20 11.05 -1.39
C THR A 170 -21.76 10.99 -1.88
N ASN A 171 -21.32 11.96 -2.69
CA ASN A 171 -19.95 11.99 -3.18
C ASN A 171 -18.94 12.19 -2.05
N GLU A 172 -19.21 13.05 -1.08
CA GLU A 172 -18.36 13.24 0.11
C GLU A 172 -18.19 11.93 0.89
N VAL A 173 -19.29 11.16 1.07
CA VAL A 173 -19.24 9.82 1.68
C VAL A 173 -18.36 8.87 0.87
N ILE A 174 -18.54 8.82 -0.47
CA ILE A 174 -17.77 7.94 -1.35
C ILE A 174 -16.27 8.30 -1.33
N GLU A 175 -15.94 9.58 -1.34
CA GLU A 175 -14.54 10.06 -1.31
C GLU A 175 -13.86 9.68 0.01
N ARG A 176 -14.50 9.93 1.16
CA ARG A 176 -14.00 9.51 2.48
C ARG A 176 -13.78 8.01 2.54
N VAL A 177 -14.77 7.22 2.13
CA VAL A 177 -14.68 5.75 2.11
C VAL A 177 -13.54 5.27 1.20
N SER A 178 -13.37 5.91 0.03
CA SER A 178 -12.29 5.57 -0.90
C SER A 178 -10.91 5.85 -0.31
N HIS A 179 -10.75 6.96 0.42
CA HIS A 179 -9.49 7.27 1.11
C HIS A 179 -9.19 6.22 2.19
N GLU A 180 -10.16 5.88 3.03
CA GLU A 180 -9.95 4.88 4.10
C GLU A 180 -9.63 3.50 3.53
N LEU A 181 -10.33 3.05 2.48
CA LEU A 181 -10.02 1.79 1.79
C LEU A 181 -8.61 1.78 1.20
N ALA A 182 -8.17 2.88 0.61
CA ALA A 182 -6.81 2.99 0.06
C ALA A 182 -5.74 2.89 1.17
N GLU A 183 -5.98 3.50 2.33
CA GLU A 183 -5.07 3.38 3.48
C GLU A 183 -5.04 1.96 4.05
N ILE A 184 -6.21 1.33 4.23
CA ILE A 184 -6.30 -0.07 4.67
C ILE A 184 -5.54 -0.99 3.71
N LYS A 185 -5.72 -0.80 2.39
CA LYS A 185 -5.00 -1.57 1.37
C LYS A 185 -3.49 -1.38 1.46
N ASN A 186 -3.02 -0.15 1.62
CA ASN A 186 -1.60 0.15 1.78
C ASN A 186 -1.02 -0.53 3.03
N VAL A 187 -1.72 -0.44 4.16
CA VAL A 187 -1.32 -1.12 5.40
C VAL A 187 -1.27 -2.63 5.22
N LYS A 188 -2.29 -3.26 4.62
CA LYS A 188 -2.29 -4.70 4.32
C LYS A 188 -1.09 -5.10 3.45
N SER A 189 -0.80 -4.32 2.40
CA SER A 189 0.37 -4.55 1.54
C SER A 189 1.67 -4.48 2.33
N ARG A 190 1.83 -3.47 3.20
CA ARG A 190 3.04 -3.30 3.98
C ARG A 190 3.25 -4.43 4.98
N ILE A 191 2.17 -4.94 5.57
CA ILE A 191 2.21 -6.11 6.45
C ILE A 191 2.64 -7.36 5.65
N ALA A 192 2.06 -7.59 4.47
CA ALA A 192 2.40 -8.72 3.61
C ALA A 192 3.88 -8.70 3.16
N ASP A 193 4.43 -7.52 2.82
CA ASP A 193 5.85 -7.39 2.49
C ASP A 193 6.76 -7.83 3.64
N LEU A 194 6.41 -7.46 4.87
CA LEU A 194 7.17 -7.84 6.07
C LEU A 194 7.01 -9.32 6.41
N GLU A 195 5.86 -9.90 6.12
CA GLU A 195 5.64 -11.35 6.23
C GLU A 195 6.54 -12.12 5.26
N LEU A 196 6.63 -11.67 4.00
CA LEU A 196 7.55 -12.24 3.02
C LEU A 196 9.01 -12.13 3.48
N GLU A 197 9.41 -10.96 4.01
CA GLU A 197 10.76 -10.74 4.53
C GLU A 197 11.10 -11.69 5.71
N VAL A 198 10.13 -11.97 6.59
CA VAL A 198 10.28 -12.98 7.66
C VAL A 198 10.48 -14.37 7.07
N GLN A 199 9.69 -14.76 6.07
CA GLN A 199 9.80 -16.07 5.43
C GLN A 199 11.16 -16.27 4.76
N GLU A 200 11.68 -15.26 4.06
CA GLU A 200 13.01 -15.28 3.44
C GLU A 200 14.14 -15.44 4.47
N MET A 201 14.01 -14.84 5.65
CA MET A 201 15.02 -14.95 6.73
C MET A 201 14.99 -16.26 7.49
N ILE A 202 13.80 -16.87 7.65
CA ILE A 202 13.63 -18.12 8.40
C ILE A 202 13.78 -19.35 7.48
N ALA A 203 13.67 -19.16 6.16
CA ALA A 203 13.94 -20.21 5.19
C ALA A 203 15.34 -20.79 5.43
N PRO A 204 15.49 -22.13 5.53
CA PRO A 204 16.81 -22.73 5.61
C PRO A 204 17.56 -22.37 4.32
N SER A 205 18.73 -21.76 4.46
CA SER A 205 19.65 -21.50 3.36
C SER A 205 19.81 -22.80 2.55
N GLN A 206 19.38 -22.79 1.29
CA GLN A 206 19.60 -23.94 0.42
C GLN A 206 21.10 -24.26 0.41
N PRO A 207 21.51 -25.53 0.62
CA PRO A 207 22.90 -25.89 0.45
C PRO A 207 23.29 -25.57 -1.00
N ASN A 208 24.38 -24.82 -1.10
CA ASN A 208 25.07 -24.42 -2.31
C ASN A 208 24.93 -25.47 -3.45
N VAL A 209 24.33 -25.07 -4.57
CA VAL A 209 24.06 -25.89 -5.78
C VAL A 209 25.35 -26.38 -6.48
N GLN A 210 26.53 -26.23 -5.87
CA GLN A 210 27.80 -26.65 -6.45
C GLN A 210 28.10 -28.15 -6.33
N GLU A 211 27.34 -28.94 -5.56
CA GLU A 211 27.52 -30.41 -5.53
C GLU A 211 26.83 -31.14 -6.69
N SER A 212 25.87 -30.51 -7.37
CA SER A 212 25.17 -31.17 -8.50
C SER A 212 26.06 -31.31 -9.74
N ALA A 213 27.08 -30.46 -9.89
CA ALA A 213 28.03 -30.52 -11.00
C ALA A 213 29.14 -31.58 -10.81
N VAL A 214 29.39 -32.05 -9.58
CA VAL A 214 30.45 -33.04 -9.30
C VAL A 214 30.00 -34.45 -9.71
N SER A 215 28.69 -34.73 -9.65
CA SER A 215 28.09 -36.00 -10.09
C SER A 215 28.19 -36.23 -11.61
N TYR A 216 28.35 -35.17 -12.41
CA TYR A 216 28.58 -35.29 -13.86
C TYR A 216 30.04 -35.52 -14.26
N LEU A 217 31.00 -35.40 -13.33
CA LEU A 217 32.43 -35.53 -13.62
C LEU A 217 33.09 -36.80 -13.06
N GLU A 218 32.45 -37.53 -12.13
CA GLU A 218 32.96 -38.83 -11.68
C GLU A 218 32.48 -39.97 -12.59
N THR A 219 33.27 -40.24 -13.64
CA THR A 219 33.25 -41.55 -14.32
C THR A 219 34.37 -42.41 -13.71
N PRO A 220 34.11 -43.67 -13.31
CA PRO A 220 35.14 -44.52 -12.72
C PRO A 220 36.22 -44.85 -13.75
N GLU A 221 37.48 -44.65 -13.36
CA GLU A 221 38.66 -44.93 -14.16
C GLU A 221 38.66 -46.36 -14.73
N SER A 222 38.85 -46.47 -16.04
CA SER A 222 39.44 -47.63 -16.69
C SER A 222 40.27 -47.17 -17.89
N GLN A 223 41.56 -46.98 -17.60
CA GLN A 223 42.74 -47.29 -18.41
C GLN A 223 42.68 -47.11 -19.95
N GLN A 224 43.48 -46.14 -20.40
CA GLN A 224 44.42 -46.18 -21.56
C GLN A 224 43.94 -46.75 -22.91
N VAL A 225 44.04 -45.95 -23.98
CA VAL A 225 45.17 -45.93 -24.95
C VAL A 225 44.87 -44.91 -26.06
N VAL A 226 45.92 -44.14 -26.39
CA VAL A 226 46.07 -43.11 -27.42
C VAL A 226 45.89 -43.64 -28.85
N GLN A 227 45.22 -42.89 -29.75
CA GLN A 227 45.79 -42.53 -31.07
C GLN A 227 44.98 -41.49 -31.86
N THR A 228 45.62 -40.34 -32.05
CA THR A 228 45.42 -39.30 -33.06
C THR A 228 45.53 -39.86 -34.49
N ILE A 229 44.52 -39.67 -35.35
CA ILE A 229 44.71 -39.46 -36.80
C ILE A 229 43.47 -38.77 -37.42
N LEU A 230 43.69 -37.64 -38.11
CA LEU A 230 42.78 -37.02 -39.09
C LEU A 230 43.32 -37.32 -40.50
N PRO A 231 42.45 -37.62 -41.49
CA PRO A 231 42.64 -37.08 -42.85
C PRO A 231 41.30 -36.69 -43.50
N GLU A 232 41.13 -35.47 -44.02
CA GLU A 232 41.47 -34.93 -45.37
C GLU A 232 40.50 -35.34 -46.51
N ALA A 233 39.95 -34.33 -47.19
CA ALA A 233 38.93 -34.42 -48.24
C ALA A 233 39.54 -34.39 -49.66
N PRO A 234 38.91 -35.04 -50.66
CA PRO A 234 38.97 -34.48 -52.03
C PRO A 234 37.69 -34.59 -52.92
N ILE A 235 37.35 -33.46 -53.56
CA ILE A 235 36.94 -33.15 -54.98
C ILE A 235 35.74 -33.82 -55.72
N VAL A 236 34.71 -32.98 -55.96
CA VAL A 236 34.06 -32.51 -57.22
C VAL A 236 33.67 -33.49 -58.35
N SER A 237 32.39 -33.43 -58.76
CA SER A 237 31.92 -33.40 -60.18
C SER A 237 30.47 -32.86 -60.30
N THR A 238 30.31 -31.67 -60.89
CA THR A 238 29.08 -31.05 -61.45
C THR A 238 28.68 -31.72 -62.79
N PRO A 239 27.47 -31.58 -63.41
CA PRO A 239 26.83 -30.27 -63.68
C PRO A 239 25.29 -30.14 -63.95
N LYS A 240 24.87 -28.86 -63.99
CA LYS A 240 23.72 -28.22 -64.71
C LYS A 240 22.30 -28.59 -64.25
N SER A 241 21.40 -27.64 -63.96
CA SER A 241 20.91 -26.62 -64.89
C SER A 241 20.02 -25.55 -64.21
N SER A 242 20.19 -24.29 -64.66
CA SER A 242 19.20 -23.18 -64.82
C SER A 242 18.47 -22.53 -63.63
N GLU A 243 18.97 -21.33 -63.28
CA GLU A 243 18.29 -20.08 -62.86
C GLU A 243 17.15 -19.60 -63.81
N PRO A 244 16.41 -18.47 -63.60
CA PRO A 244 16.46 -17.49 -62.49
C PRO A 244 15.09 -16.99 -61.93
N ILE A 245 15.24 -16.15 -60.90
CA ILE A 245 14.37 -15.17 -60.21
C ILE A 245 13.39 -14.37 -61.11
N ARG A 246 12.18 -14.07 -60.60
CA ARG A 246 11.52 -12.75 -60.80
C ARG A 246 10.49 -12.42 -59.71
N ALA A 247 10.66 -11.23 -59.12
CA ALA A 247 9.67 -10.50 -58.34
C ALA A 247 8.78 -9.65 -59.26
N GLU A 248 7.50 -9.46 -58.92
CA GLU A 248 6.68 -8.32 -59.38
C GLU A 248 5.39 -8.14 -58.56
N THR A 249 4.86 -6.93 -58.66
CA THR A 249 4.07 -6.09 -57.74
C THR A 249 2.55 -6.04 -58.02
N LEU A 250 1.74 -5.78 -56.95
CA LEU A 250 0.47 -4.99 -56.82
C LEU A 250 -0.76 -5.36 -57.71
N PRO A 251 -2.06 -5.05 -57.35
CA PRO A 251 -2.57 -3.80 -56.75
C PRO A 251 -3.79 -3.87 -55.77
N ILE A 252 -4.22 -2.65 -55.37
CA ILE A 252 -5.29 -2.19 -54.45
C ILE A 252 -6.73 -2.40 -55.00
N PRO A 253 -7.78 -2.38 -54.15
CA PRO A 253 -8.96 -1.50 -54.36
C PRO A 253 -9.40 -0.78 -53.06
N GLU A 254 -9.44 0.56 -53.00
CA GLU A 254 -10.56 1.51 -53.26
C GLU A 254 -11.55 1.76 -52.09
N SER A 255 -11.79 3.06 -51.84
CA SER A 255 -12.54 3.75 -50.78
C SER A 255 -14.03 3.99 -51.09
N PRO A 256 -14.82 4.65 -50.19
CA PRO A 256 -15.20 6.06 -50.45
C PRO A 256 -15.21 6.97 -49.19
N THR A 257 -14.65 8.20 -49.29
CA THR A 257 -15.32 9.53 -49.45
C THR A 257 -15.84 10.16 -48.14
N LYS A 258 -15.10 11.10 -47.52
CA LYS A 258 -15.07 12.59 -47.66
C LYS A 258 -16.29 13.33 -47.09
N SER A 259 -16.05 14.18 -46.08
CA SER A 259 -16.64 15.53 -45.97
C SER A 259 -15.80 16.42 -45.05
N GLU A 260 -15.34 17.53 -45.63
CA GLU A 260 -14.60 18.64 -45.04
C GLU A 260 -15.55 19.55 -44.23
N VAL A 261 -15.08 20.08 -43.09
CA VAL A 261 -15.33 21.48 -42.71
C VAL A 261 -14.07 22.03 -42.02
N SER A 262 -13.55 23.08 -42.63
CA SER A 262 -12.46 23.94 -42.19
C SER A 262 -12.93 24.89 -41.08
N ALA A 263 -12.13 25.09 -40.03
CA ALA A 263 -12.22 26.30 -39.20
C ALA A 263 -10.88 26.57 -38.52
N GLU A 264 -10.41 27.79 -38.73
CA GLU A 264 -9.11 28.34 -38.36
C GLU A 264 -8.87 28.44 -36.85
N PHE A 265 -7.58 28.40 -36.52
CA PHE A 265 -6.99 28.80 -35.24
C PHE A 265 -7.42 30.22 -34.85
N GLN A 266 -7.90 30.39 -33.62
CA GLN A 266 -7.92 31.67 -32.93
C GLN A 266 -7.13 31.54 -31.61
N GLU A 267 -6.06 32.35 -31.49
CA GLU A 267 -5.36 32.60 -30.22
C GLU A 267 -6.24 33.46 -29.29
N PRO A 268 -6.36 33.11 -28.00
CA PRO A 268 -6.96 33.99 -26.99
C PRO A 268 -5.92 34.97 -26.39
N PRO A 269 -6.38 36.12 -25.86
CA PRO A 269 -5.53 37.26 -25.54
C PRO A 269 -4.74 37.11 -24.24
N LYS A 270 -3.56 37.76 -24.22
CA LYS A 270 -2.69 37.95 -23.06
C LYS A 270 -3.38 38.77 -21.96
N GLN A 271 -3.41 38.26 -20.73
CA GLN A 271 -3.48 39.11 -19.52
C GLN A 271 -2.70 38.54 -18.33
N VAL A 272 -1.75 39.36 -17.88
CA VAL A 272 -1.39 39.74 -16.49
C VAL A 272 -0.94 38.66 -15.50
N THR A 273 0.37 38.68 -15.21
CA THR A 273 0.98 38.15 -13.98
C THR A 273 0.88 39.20 -12.86
N PRO A 274 0.65 38.79 -11.60
CA PRO A 274 1.68 39.05 -10.60
C PRO A 274 1.95 37.86 -9.66
N GLU A 275 3.13 37.93 -9.08
CA GLU A 275 3.87 36.93 -8.32
C GLU A 275 3.22 36.51 -6.99
N THR A 276 3.39 35.25 -6.61
CA THR A 276 3.29 34.77 -5.22
C THR A 276 4.52 33.91 -4.89
N PRO A 277 5.16 34.10 -3.73
CA PRO A 277 6.28 33.28 -3.29
C PRO A 277 5.78 31.93 -2.79
N LYS A 278 6.53 30.87 -3.12
CA LYS A 278 6.35 29.53 -2.56
C LYS A 278 6.89 29.53 -1.14
N ASP A 279 6.01 29.33 -0.16
CA ASP A 279 6.40 28.88 1.16
C ASP A 279 6.07 27.38 1.27
N ASN A 280 7.11 26.58 1.47
CA ASN A 280 7.06 25.12 1.45
C ASN A 280 7.28 24.62 2.87
N ASP A 281 6.24 24.73 3.70
CA ASP A 281 6.18 24.15 5.04
C ASP A 281 4.94 23.28 5.14
N ASN A 282 5.03 22.02 4.72
CA ASN A 282 4.01 21.00 5.01
C ASN A 282 4.61 19.58 4.99
N ASP A 283 5.63 19.36 5.82
CA ASP A 283 6.11 18.00 6.13
C ASP A 283 6.26 17.78 7.65
N TRP A 284 5.14 17.92 8.36
CA TRP A 284 5.06 17.60 9.78
C TRP A 284 4.66 16.13 10.04
N LEU A 285 4.11 15.44 9.02
CA LEU A 285 3.67 14.04 9.10
C LEU A 285 4.82 13.02 9.09
N ALA A 286 6.03 13.41 8.68
CA ALA A 286 7.19 12.53 8.68
C ALA A 286 7.89 12.39 10.06
N ARG A 287 7.38 13.05 11.12
CA ARG A 287 8.08 13.17 12.42
C ARG A 287 7.38 12.56 13.65
N MET A 288 6.26 11.84 13.47
CA MET A 288 5.54 11.11 14.54
C MET A 288 5.46 9.60 14.22
#